data_AF-A0A2N7QBT5-F1
#
_entry.id   AF-A0A2N7QBT5-F1
#
_cell.length_a   1.000
_cell.length_b   1.000
_cell.length_c   1.000
_cell.angle_alpha   90.00
_cell.angle_beta   90.00
_cell.angle_gamma   90.00
#
_symmetry.space_group_name_H-M   'P 1'
#
loop_
_entity.id
_entity.type
_entity.pdbx_description
1 polymer ?
#
loop_
_entity_poly.entity_id
_entity_poly.type
_entity_poly.pdbx_seq_one_letter_code
_entity_poly.pdbx_strand_id
1 'polypeptide(L)'
;MGRNNQLAFFLALFLFFFFSLFSLDLAAIFTPGETAVQIPVGTKIEVHPEMIVFILSDGRLQVIPEGDILKIKAIDNSGKLIYTGTQARIFTECQPEKFKKLAKTDGDYRFIKFTAGKPELDPAGKGVLIPQGTPIEKVEENLYRFHLPNGETVSFRCKLTPDGQVGDCTRYTKDWKIMYTRTRVKFCRLNSLNELQKMPAVQEAPLWVQFLPEGKF
;
A
#
# COMPACT_ATOMS: atom_id res chain seq x y z
N MET A 1 -52.98 4.44 29.01
CA MET A 1 -51.74 4.92 28.37
C MET A 1 -50.57 4.40 29.18
N GLY A 2 -49.62 3.63 28.63
CA GLY A 2 -48.40 3.33 29.40
C GLY A 2 -47.67 2.01 29.19
N ARG A 3 -48.02 1.15 28.21
CA ARG A 3 -47.28 -0.11 27.98
C ARG A 3 -46.55 -0.17 26.63
N ASN A 4 -47.11 0.45 25.59
CA ASN A 4 -46.48 0.46 24.26
C ASN A 4 -45.33 1.47 24.13
N ASN A 5 -45.33 2.56 24.91
CA ASN A 5 -44.26 3.57 24.83
C ASN A 5 -42.96 3.12 25.53
N GLN A 6 -43.03 2.27 26.55
CA GLN A 6 -41.83 1.75 27.21
C GLN A 6 -41.10 0.75 26.31
N LEU A 7 -41.83 -0.12 25.60
CA LEU A 7 -41.22 -1.09 24.69
C LEU A 7 -40.48 -0.40 23.53
N ALA A 8 -41.08 0.65 22.96
CA ALA A 8 -40.46 1.45 21.91
C ALA A 8 -39.20 2.20 22.41
N PHE A 9 -39.23 2.70 23.65
CA PHE A 9 -38.07 3.35 24.27
C PHE A 9 -36.92 2.36 24.50
N PHE A 10 -37.20 1.15 25.01
CA PHE A 10 -36.18 0.12 25.19
C PHE A 10 -35.63 -0.41 23.86
N LEU A 11 -36.47 -0.52 22.82
CA LEU A 11 -36.00 -0.92 21.48
C LEU A 11 -35.10 0.15 20.85
N ALA A 12 -35.44 1.43 21.02
CA ALA A 12 -34.62 2.54 20.56
C ALA A 12 -33.28 2.63 21.33
N LEU A 13 -33.31 2.41 22.66
CA LEU A 13 -32.09 2.37 23.47
C LEU A 13 -31.20 1.18 23.09
N PHE A 14 -31.79 0.01 22.82
CA PHE A 14 -31.05 -1.19 22.39
C PHE A 14 -30.44 -1.00 21.00
N LEU A 15 -31.17 -0.41 20.05
CA LEU A 15 -30.64 -0.06 18.73
C LEU A 15 -29.53 0.99 18.81
N PHE A 16 -29.67 2.00 19.69
CA PHE A 16 -28.63 3.00 19.90
C PHE A 16 -27.37 2.40 20.54
N PHE A 17 -27.52 1.50 21.52
CA PHE A 17 -26.41 0.79 22.15
C PHE A 17 -25.73 -0.17 21.16
N PHE A 18 -26.49 -0.86 20.32
CA PHE A 18 -25.96 -1.73 19.26
C PHE A 18 -25.19 -0.90 18.22
N PHE A 19 -25.72 0.24 17.77
CA PHE A 19 -25.01 1.12 16.84
C PHE A 19 -23.74 1.75 17.44
N SER A 20 -23.71 2.06 18.75
CA SER A 20 -22.50 2.56 19.42
C SER A 20 -21.45 1.49 19.73
N LEU A 21 -21.86 0.22 19.86
CA LEU A 21 -20.95 -0.91 20.10
C LEU A 21 -20.30 -1.45 18.83
N PHE A 22 -20.87 -1.17 17.65
CA PHE A 22 -20.30 -1.57 16.35
C PHE A 22 -19.42 -0.50 15.69
N SER A 23 -19.27 0.68 16.27
CA SER A 23 -18.10 1.55 16.02
C SER A 23 -16.89 1.08 16.85
N LEU A 24 -16.58 -0.22 16.77
CA LEU A 24 -15.23 -0.69 17.02
C LEU A 24 -14.42 -0.20 15.82
N ASP A 25 -13.74 0.93 15.99
CA ASP A 25 -12.64 1.38 15.14
C ASP A 25 -11.54 0.31 15.23
N LEU A 26 -11.75 -0.78 14.48
CA LEU A 26 -10.87 -1.93 14.37
C LEU A 26 -9.76 -1.60 13.39
N ALA A 27 -8.93 -0.63 13.74
CA ALA A 27 -7.62 -0.44 13.15
C ALA A 27 -6.82 0.47 14.06
N ALA A 28 -6.17 -0.10 15.09
CA ALA A 28 -4.95 0.51 15.58
C ALA A 28 -4.00 0.56 14.39
N ILE A 29 -3.75 1.75 13.83
CA ILE A 29 -2.94 1.91 12.61
C ILE A 29 -1.47 1.54 12.90
N PHE A 30 -1.08 1.55 14.18
CA PHE A 30 0.25 1.22 14.65
C PHE A 30 0.24 0.07 15.65
N THR A 31 0.59 -1.12 15.18
CA THR A 31 0.88 -2.25 16.07
C THR A 31 2.39 -2.46 16.19
N PRO A 32 2.98 -2.55 17.41
CA PRO A 32 4.41 -2.82 17.57
C PRO A 32 4.82 -4.11 16.84
N GLY A 33 5.89 -4.04 16.04
CA GLY A 33 6.36 -5.17 15.23
C GLY A 33 5.70 -5.32 13.86
N GLU A 34 4.78 -4.42 13.48
CA GLU A 34 4.27 -4.39 12.11
C GLU A 34 5.36 -4.03 11.11
N THR A 35 5.27 -4.64 9.93
CA THR A 35 6.17 -4.38 8.80
C THR A 35 5.56 -3.42 7.79
N ALA A 36 4.29 -3.07 7.93
CA ALA A 36 3.60 -2.12 7.06
C ALA A 36 2.39 -1.50 7.73
N VAL A 37 2.07 -0.28 7.30
CA VAL A 37 0.92 0.50 7.75
C VAL A 37 0.16 0.99 6.52
N GLN A 38 -1.18 0.89 6.56
CA GLN A 38 -2.03 1.50 5.55
C GLN A 38 -2.46 2.88 6.02
N ILE A 39 -2.23 3.89 5.19
CA ILE A 39 -2.72 5.25 5.36
C ILE A 39 -4.09 5.34 4.65
N PRO A 40 -5.18 5.57 5.41
CA PRO A 40 -6.52 5.58 4.85
C PRO A 40 -6.78 6.83 4.01
N VAL A 41 -7.77 6.72 3.12
CA VAL A 41 -8.35 7.87 2.40
C VAL A 41 -8.89 8.87 3.41
N GLY A 42 -8.75 10.17 3.12
CA GLY A 42 -9.17 11.24 4.01
C GLY A 42 -8.14 11.64 5.08
N THR A 43 -7.02 10.91 5.17
CA THR A 43 -5.89 11.29 6.05
C THR A 43 -5.41 12.70 5.69
N LYS A 44 -5.29 13.58 6.70
CA LYS A 44 -4.69 14.89 6.52
C LYS A 44 -3.17 14.75 6.35
N ILE A 45 -2.62 15.46 5.37
CA ILE A 45 -1.20 15.44 5.02
C ILE A 45 -0.63 16.84 5.21
N GLU A 46 0.48 16.93 5.93
CA GLU A 46 1.25 18.15 6.11
C GLU A 46 2.62 17.95 5.46
N VAL A 47 2.89 18.72 4.40
CA VAL A 47 4.17 18.66 3.68
C VAL A 47 5.06 19.80 4.16
N HIS A 48 6.21 19.44 4.70
CA HIS A 48 7.28 20.35 5.12
C HIS A 48 8.51 20.13 4.24
N PRO A 49 9.44 21.11 4.16
CA PRO A 49 10.69 20.95 3.42
C PRO A 49 11.50 19.71 3.83
N GLU A 50 11.52 19.39 5.12
CA GLU A 50 12.32 18.34 5.74
C GLU A 50 11.57 17.04 6.01
N MET A 51 10.23 17.03 5.91
CA MET A 51 9.42 15.85 6.20
C MET A 51 8.01 15.93 5.62
N ILE A 52 7.38 14.78 5.40
CA ILE A 52 5.94 14.66 5.17
C ILE A 52 5.29 14.04 6.41
N VAL A 53 4.19 14.59 6.89
CA VAL A 53 3.46 14.12 8.06
C VAL A 53 2.06 13.67 7.66
N PHE A 54 1.72 12.43 8.00
CA PHE A 54 0.36 11.88 7.88
C PHE A 54 -0.30 11.91 9.26
N ILE A 55 -1.44 12.60 9.38
CA ILE A 55 -2.19 12.73 10.63
C ILE A 55 -3.26 11.64 10.68
N LEU A 56 -3.06 10.68 11.59
CA LEU A 56 -3.83 9.45 11.71
C LEU A 56 -4.70 9.50 12.97
N SER A 57 -5.70 8.61 13.09
CA SER A 57 -6.57 8.52 14.27
C SER A 57 -5.79 8.29 15.57
N ASP A 58 -4.75 7.46 15.51
CA ASP A 58 -3.97 7.02 16.67
C ASP A 58 -2.65 7.79 16.85
N GLY A 59 -2.40 8.82 16.04
CA GLY A 59 -1.19 9.61 16.13
C GLY A 59 -0.77 10.20 14.79
N ARG A 60 0.53 10.18 14.50
CA ARG A 60 1.08 10.66 13.24
C ARG A 60 2.24 9.81 12.74
N LEU A 61 2.34 9.70 11.43
CA LEU A 61 3.48 9.12 10.74
C LEU A 61 4.31 10.24 10.11
N GLN A 62 5.59 10.32 10.45
CA GLN A 62 6.53 11.24 9.82
C GLN A 62 7.41 10.47 8.84
N VAL A 63 7.49 10.95 7.61
CA VAL A 63 8.40 10.49 6.56
C VAL A 63 9.48 11.54 6.41
N ILE A 64 10.71 11.15 6.73
CA ILE A 64 11.88 12.04 6.78
C ILE A 64 12.84 11.55 5.69
N PRO A 65 12.98 12.28 4.58
CA PRO A 65 13.95 11.94 3.54
C PRO A 65 15.38 12.19 4.04
N GLU A 66 16.26 11.22 3.88
CA GLU A 66 17.69 11.34 4.24
C GLU A 66 18.55 10.74 3.13
N GLY A 67 19.00 11.56 2.19
CA GLY A 67 19.63 11.07 0.96
C GLY A 67 18.65 10.23 0.14
N ASP A 68 19.03 8.99 -0.16
CA ASP A 68 18.21 8.05 -0.97
C ASP A 68 17.25 7.18 -0.14
N ILE A 69 17.23 7.35 1.19
CA ILE A 69 16.38 6.58 2.10
C ILE A 69 15.26 7.43 2.69
N LEU A 70 14.15 6.77 3.03
CA LEU A 70 13.02 7.35 3.74
C LEU A 70 13.01 6.81 5.17
N LYS A 71 13.41 7.63 6.14
CA LYS A 71 13.24 7.31 7.56
C LYS A 71 11.79 7.55 7.96
N ILE A 72 11.29 6.72 8.85
CA ILE A 72 9.91 6.80 9.35
C ILE A 72 9.92 6.93 10.86
N LYS A 73 9.11 7.83 11.40
CA LYS A 73 8.78 7.89 12.83
C LYS A 73 7.28 7.79 13.01
N ALA A 74 6.81 6.87 13.86
CA ALA A 74 5.43 6.85 14.30
C ALA A 74 5.35 7.40 15.73
N ILE A 75 4.48 8.36 15.93
CA ILE A 75 4.28 9.05 17.20
C ILE A 75 2.80 8.90 17.55
N ASP A 76 2.49 8.44 18.77
CA ASP A 76 1.11 8.28 19.22
C ASP A 76 0.46 9.63 19.59
N ASN A 77 -0.83 9.61 19.91
CA ASN A 77 -1.59 10.79 20.33
C ASN A 77 -1.07 11.47 21.61
N SER A 78 -0.29 10.77 22.45
CA SER A 78 0.37 11.37 23.63
C SER A 78 1.66 12.11 23.29
N GLY A 79 2.11 12.03 22.04
CA GLY A 79 3.39 12.57 21.59
C GLY A 79 4.57 11.62 21.82
N LYS A 80 4.32 10.37 22.27
CA LYS A 80 5.37 9.38 22.49
C LYS A 80 5.77 8.73 21.18
N LEU A 81 7.08 8.62 20.94
CA LEU A 81 7.66 7.87 19.84
C LEU A 81 7.44 6.37 20.07
N ILE A 82 6.69 5.72 19.19
CA ILE A 82 6.36 4.29 19.30
C ILE A 82 7.08 3.43 18.26
N TYR A 83 7.56 4.04 17.17
CA TYR A 83 8.33 3.36 16.15
C TYR A 83 9.34 4.29 15.47
N THR A 84 10.52 3.75 15.15
CA THR A 84 11.48 4.36 14.23
C THR A 84 11.95 3.30 13.26
N GLY A 85 11.75 3.56 11.97
CA GLY A 85 12.30 2.78 10.88
C GLY A 85 13.26 3.64 10.08
N THR A 86 14.31 3.05 9.55
CA THR A 86 15.36 3.79 8.84
C THR A 86 15.26 3.66 7.33
N GLN A 87 14.42 2.74 6.85
CA GLN A 87 14.06 2.64 5.45
C GLN A 87 12.60 2.23 5.31
N ALA A 88 11.89 2.89 4.40
CA ALA A 88 10.55 2.49 4.00
C ALA A 88 10.35 2.66 2.51
N ARG A 89 9.39 1.90 1.97
CA ARG A 89 8.81 2.16 0.66
C ARG A 89 7.37 2.61 0.82
N ILE A 90 6.99 3.61 0.04
CA ILE A 90 5.64 4.17 0.02
C ILE A 90 5.04 3.86 -1.35
N PHE A 91 3.85 3.28 -1.38
CA PHE A 91 3.24 2.83 -2.62
C PHE A 91 1.72 2.80 -2.56
N THR A 92 1.10 2.81 -3.74
CA THR A 92 -0.33 2.62 -3.93
C THR A 92 -0.60 1.36 -4.75
N GLU A 93 -1.71 0.69 -4.48
CA GLU A 93 -2.16 -0.44 -5.31
C GLU A 93 -2.59 0.09 -6.68
N CYS A 94 -1.96 -0.41 -7.76
CA CYS A 94 -2.30 -0.02 -9.12
C CYS A 94 -3.38 -0.97 -9.65
N GLN A 95 -4.60 -0.45 -9.77
CA GLN A 95 -5.70 -1.18 -10.38
C GLN A 95 -5.44 -1.42 -11.88
N PRO A 96 -5.69 -2.63 -12.40
CA PRO A 96 -5.47 -2.94 -13.81
C PRO A 96 -6.10 -2.01 -14.83
N GLU A 97 -7.23 -1.38 -14.53
CA GLU A 97 -7.86 -0.40 -15.41
C GLU A 97 -6.96 0.82 -15.69
N LYS A 98 -6.06 1.15 -14.75
CA LYS A 98 -5.09 2.23 -14.91
C LYS A 98 -3.95 1.80 -15.84
N PHE A 99 -3.29 0.67 -15.56
CA PHE A 99 -2.13 0.26 -16.37
C PHE A 99 -2.48 -0.42 -17.70
N LYS A 100 -3.67 -0.99 -17.86
CA LYS A 100 -4.15 -1.57 -19.13
C LYS A 100 -4.14 -0.57 -20.28
N LYS A 101 -4.23 0.72 -19.97
CA LYS A 101 -4.27 1.83 -20.93
C LYS A 101 -2.87 2.38 -21.23
N LEU A 102 -1.85 1.93 -20.51
CA LEU A 102 -0.49 2.42 -20.63
C LEU A 102 0.29 1.59 -21.65
N ALA A 103 0.96 2.25 -22.60
CA ALA A 103 1.95 1.61 -23.47
C ALA A 103 3.33 1.47 -22.78
N LYS A 104 3.59 2.34 -21.78
CA LYS A 104 4.79 2.35 -20.94
C LYS A 104 4.40 2.73 -19.51
N THR A 105 5.12 2.24 -18.52
CA THR A 105 4.91 2.63 -17.11
C THR A 105 5.09 4.14 -16.90
N ASP A 106 4.19 4.77 -16.14
CA ASP A 106 4.20 6.22 -15.86
C ASP A 106 5.02 6.63 -14.63
N GLY A 107 5.55 5.66 -13.90
CA GLY A 107 6.36 5.80 -12.71
C GLY A 107 7.03 4.46 -12.40
N ASP A 108 7.67 4.37 -11.24
CA ASP A 108 8.25 3.12 -10.79
C ASP A 108 7.17 2.22 -10.19
N TYR A 109 7.22 0.93 -10.52
CA TYR A 109 6.28 -0.06 -9.99
C TYR A 109 7.00 -1.26 -9.40
N ARG A 110 6.27 -2.03 -8.59
CA ARG A 110 6.75 -3.26 -7.99
C ARG A 110 5.64 -4.27 -7.87
N PHE A 111 5.97 -5.55 -8.08
CA PHE A 111 5.09 -6.65 -7.70
C PHE A 111 5.28 -6.97 -6.23
N ILE A 112 4.24 -6.73 -5.44
CA ILE A 112 4.27 -6.92 -3.98
C ILE A 112 3.31 -8.05 -3.62
N LYS A 113 3.79 -9.02 -2.84
CA LYS A 113 2.96 -10.12 -2.34
C LYS A 113 2.09 -9.63 -1.18
N PHE A 114 0.82 -10.04 -1.16
CA PHE A 114 -0.09 -9.76 -0.06
C PHE A 114 -0.55 -11.07 0.60
N THR A 115 -0.54 -11.09 1.93
CA THR A 115 -1.08 -12.19 2.74
C THR A 115 -1.96 -11.62 3.82
N ALA A 116 -3.18 -12.15 3.95
CA ALA A 116 -4.18 -11.63 4.89
C ALA A 116 -4.38 -10.10 4.78
N GLY A 117 -4.39 -9.58 3.54
CA GLY A 117 -4.60 -8.15 3.27
C GLY A 117 -3.40 -7.23 3.50
N LYS A 118 -2.26 -7.75 4.00
CA LYS A 118 -1.07 -6.94 4.28
C LYS A 118 0.08 -7.23 3.30
N PRO A 119 0.89 -6.22 2.91
CA PRO A 119 2.02 -6.41 2.03
C PRO A 119 3.17 -7.11 2.75
N GLU A 120 3.76 -8.11 2.10
CA GLU A 120 4.94 -8.83 2.60
C GLU A 120 6.25 -8.20 2.09
N LEU A 121 7.32 -8.39 2.84
CA LEU A 121 8.66 -8.06 2.38
C LEU A 121 9.07 -8.99 1.23
N ASP A 122 9.85 -8.45 0.31
CA ASP A 122 10.41 -9.27 -0.76
C ASP A 122 11.50 -10.20 -0.18
N PRO A 123 11.57 -11.47 -0.60
CA PRO A 123 12.73 -12.29 -0.31
C PRO A 123 14.00 -11.64 -0.89
N ALA A 124 15.15 -11.85 -0.24
CA ALA A 124 16.43 -11.30 -0.68
C ALA A 124 16.69 -11.62 -2.17
N GLY A 125 17.02 -10.59 -2.96
CA GLY A 125 17.27 -10.71 -4.40
C GLY A 125 16.04 -11.01 -5.28
N LYS A 126 14.83 -11.16 -4.71
CA LYS A 126 13.60 -11.48 -5.46
C LYS A 126 12.63 -10.30 -5.59
N GLY A 127 13.12 -9.09 -5.31
CA GLY A 127 12.42 -7.85 -5.65
C GLY A 127 12.35 -7.67 -7.16
N VAL A 128 11.19 -7.20 -7.65
CA VAL A 128 11.01 -6.85 -9.06
C VAL A 128 10.66 -5.37 -9.14
N LEU A 129 11.64 -4.52 -9.38
CA LEU A 129 11.37 -3.13 -9.76
C LEU A 129 11.06 -3.10 -11.27
N ILE A 130 9.97 -2.45 -11.62
CA ILE A 130 9.60 -2.12 -13.00
C ILE A 130 9.79 -0.61 -13.14
N PRO A 131 10.92 -0.13 -13.69
CA PRO A 131 11.22 1.29 -13.76
C PRO A 131 10.20 2.06 -14.59
N GLN A 132 10.09 3.36 -14.36
CA GLN A 132 9.37 4.27 -15.24
C GLN A 132 9.82 4.13 -16.71
N GLY A 133 8.88 4.22 -17.64
CA GLY A 133 9.14 4.11 -19.08
C GLY A 133 9.30 2.67 -19.59
N THR A 134 9.18 1.66 -18.74
CA THR A 134 9.20 0.24 -19.13
C THR A 134 8.05 -0.06 -20.09
N PRO A 135 8.32 -0.60 -21.30
CA PRO A 135 7.29 -0.98 -22.25
C PRO A 135 6.37 -2.07 -21.69
N ILE A 136 5.07 -1.90 -21.96
CA ILE A 136 4.01 -2.82 -21.55
C ILE A 136 3.40 -3.44 -22.82
N GLU A 137 3.36 -4.76 -22.86
CA GLU A 137 2.74 -5.55 -23.92
C GLU A 137 1.54 -6.31 -23.34
N LYS A 138 0.36 -6.12 -23.92
CA LYS A 138 -0.80 -6.97 -23.62
C LYS A 138 -0.73 -8.21 -24.49
N VAL A 139 -0.50 -9.36 -23.86
CA VAL A 139 -0.36 -10.65 -24.55
C VAL A 139 -1.73 -11.33 -24.70
N GLU A 140 -2.51 -11.34 -23.62
CA GLU A 140 -3.87 -11.88 -23.55
C GLU A 140 -4.73 -10.96 -22.68
N GLU A 141 -6.03 -11.24 -22.55
CA GLU A 141 -6.97 -10.42 -21.75
C GLU A 141 -6.46 -10.09 -20.34
N ASN A 142 -5.81 -11.07 -19.71
CA ASN A 142 -5.33 -11.02 -18.33
C ASN A 142 -3.83 -11.21 -18.19
N LEU A 143 -3.07 -11.21 -19.29
CA LEU A 143 -1.63 -11.42 -19.31
C LEU A 143 -0.92 -10.21 -19.90
N TYR A 144 -0.07 -9.60 -19.08
CA TYR A 144 0.74 -8.43 -19.44
C TYR A 144 2.21 -8.78 -19.34
N ARG A 145 3.03 -8.24 -20.25
CA ARG A 145 4.48 -8.36 -20.23
C ARG A 145 5.12 -6.99 -20.07
N PHE A 146 6.14 -6.92 -19.24
CA PHE A 146 6.95 -5.75 -18.98
C PHE A 146 8.37 -6.04 -19.44
N HIS A 147 8.88 -5.20 -20.35
CA HIS A 147 10.18 -5.39 -20.99
C HIS A 147 11.25 -4.56 -20.28
N LEU A 148 11.97 -5.17 -19.35
CA LEU A 148 12.90 -4.45 -18.47
C LEU A 148 14.12 -3.90 -19.25
N PRO A 149 14.73 -2.79 -18.79
CA PRO A 149 15.88 -2.18 -19.49
C PRO A 149 17.10 -3.10 -19.64
N ASN A 150 17.25 -4.09 -18.76
CA ASN A 150 18.33 -5.09 -18.81
C ASN A 150 18.05 -6.24 -19.79
N GLY A 151 16.95 -6.19 -20.54
CA GLY A 151 16.53 -7.22 -21.50
C GLY A 151 15.78 -8.39 -20.87
N GLU A 152 15.55 -8.39 -19.56
CA GLU A 152 14.67 -9.36 -18.90
C GLU A 152 13.20 -9.03 -19.16
N THR A 153 12.33 -10.03 -19.01
CA THR A 153 10.89 -9.86 -19.16
C THR A 153 10.17 -10.27 -17.89
N VAL A 154 9.11 -9.55 -17.53
CA VAL A 154 8.22 -9.93 -16.44
C VAL A 154 6.82 -10.12 -17.01
N SER A 155 6.24 -11.31 -16.84
CA SER A 155 4.84 -11.58 -17.17
C SER A 155 3.99 -11.49 -15.92
N PHE A 156 2.89 -10.75 -15.99
CA PHE A 156 1.90 -10.64 -14.93
C PHE A 156 0.55 -11.15 -15.43
N ARG A 157 0.10 -12.27 -14.85
CA ARG A 157 -1.22 -12.82 -15.08
C ARG A 157 -2.15 -12.40 -13.95
N CYS A 158 -2.99 -11.41 -14.20
CA CYS A 158 -3.88 -10.82 -13.21
C CYS A 158 -5.24 -11.50 -13.22
N LYS A 159 -5.80 -11.80 -12.04
CA LYS A 159 -7.18 -12.29 -11.90
C LYS A 159 -7.94 -11.39 -10.93
N LEU A 160 -9.23 -11.18 -11.20
CA LEU A 160 -10.12 -10.53 -10.24
C LEU A 160 -10.47 -11.55 -9.15
N THR A 161 -10.17 -11.23 -7.89
CA THR A 161 -10.59 -12.00 -6.71
C THR A 161 -11.43 -11.11 -5.79
N PRO A 162 -12.15 -11.68 -4.79
CA PRO A 162 -12.88 -10.89 -3.82
C PRO A 162 -12.01 -9.88 -3.04
N ASP A 163 -10.72 -10.19 -2.86
CA ASP A 163 -9.73 -9.35 -2.17
C ASP A 163 -9.08 -8.28 -3.09
N GLY A 164 -9.65 -8.09 -4.28
CA GLY A 164 -9.17 -7.20 -5.33
C GLY A 164 -8.45 -7.94 -6.46
N GLN A 165 -7.72 -7.20 -7.30
CA GLN A 165 -7.03 -7.78 -8.44
C GLN A 165 -5.64 -8.29 -8.02
N VAL A 166 -5.52 -9.62 -7.92
CA VAL A 166 -4.34 -10.35 -7.46
C VAL A 166 -3.91 -11.33 -8.55
N GLY A 167 -2.61 -11.47 -8.78
CA GLY A 167 -2.10 -12.28 -9.86
C GLY A 167 -0.81 -13.02 -9.56
N ASP A 168 -0.32 -13.67 -10.60
CA ASP A 168 0.94 -14.38 -10.62
C ASP A 168 1.93 -13.61 -11.51
N CYS A 169 3.13 -13.38 -10.99
CA CYS A 169 4.22 -12.71 -11.68
C CYS A 169 5.34 -13.71 -11.94
N THR A 170 5.74 -13.88 -13.20
CA THR A 170 6.89 -14.70 -13.60
C THR A 170 7.95 -13.82 -14.25
N ARG A 171 9.19 -13.90 -13.74
CA ARG A 171 10.34 -13.18 -14.31
C ARG A 171 11.17 -14.12 -15.16
N TYR A 172 11.60 -13.62 -16.31
CA TYR A 172 12.37 -14.34 -17.31
C TYR A 172 13.67 -13.62 -17.59
N THR A 173 14.71 -14.39 -17.85
CA THR A 173 15.96 -13.89 -18.45
C THR A 173 15.74 -13.41 -19.89
N LYS A 174 16.74 -12.75 -20.48
CA LYS A 174 16.72 -12.34 -21.89
C LYS A 174 16.56 -13.49 -22.89
N ASP A 175 16.94 -14.71 -22.51
CA ASP A 175 16.77 -15.94 -23.29
C ASP A 175 15.51 -16.73 -22.91
N TRP A 176 14.53 -16.07 -22.28
CA TRP A 176 13.22 -16.64 -21.91
C TRP A 176 13.26 -17.80 -20.90
N LYS A 177 14.35 -17.94 -20.14
CA LYS A 177 14.38 -18.89 -19.01
C LYS A 177 13.69 -18.30 -17.80
N ILE A 178 12.88 -19.11 -17.12
CA ILE A 178 12.20 -18.70 -15.88
C ILE A 178 13.25 -18.53 -14.78
N MET A 179 13.31 -17.33 -14.20
CA MET A 179 14.10 -17.05 -13.00
C MET A 179 13.31 -17.42 -11.74
N TYR A 180 12.05 -16.99 -11.68
CA TYR A 180 11.10 -17.34 -10.62
C TYR A 180 9.67 -16.96 -10.97
N THR A 181 8.73 -17.57 -10.24
CA THR A 181 7.32 -17.18 -10.19
C THR A 181 6.94 -16.79 -8.77
N ARG A 182 6.20 -15.69 -8.62
CA ARG A 182 5.57 -15.26 -7.37
C ARG A 182 4.07 -15.23 -7.55
N THR A 183 3.36 -15.91 -6.66
CA THR A 183 1.90 -15.94 -6.66
C THR A 183 1.36 -14.94 -5.63
N ARG A 184 0.08 -14.58 -5.78
CA ARG A 184 -0.63 -13.66 -4.89
C ARG A 184 0.03 -12.28 -4.79
N VAL A 185 0.47 -11.75 -5.93
CA VAL A 185 1.06 -10.41 -6.01
C VAL A 185 0.07 -9.39 -6.55
N LYS A 186 0.19 -8.15 -6.07
CA LYS A 186 -0.44 -6.97 -6.64
C LYS A 186 0.62 -6.13 -7.35
N PHE A 187 0.21 -5.45 -8.41
CA PHE A 187 1.05 -4.46 -9.08
C PHE A 187 0.89 -3.12 -8.35
N CYS A 188 1.97 -2.60 -7.78
CA CYS A 188 1.94 -1.43 -6.92
C CYS A 188 2.79 -0.32 -7.53
N ARG A 189 2.27 0.90 -7.56
CA ARG A 189 3.01 2.09 -7.99
C ARG A 189 3.76 2.65 -6.79
N LEU A 190 5.08 2.75 -6.90
CA LEU A 190 5.91 3.40 -5.89
C LEU A 190 5.71 4.92 -5.98
N ASN A 191 5.68 5.57 -4.83
CA ASN A 191 5.64 7.02 -4.74
C ASN A 191 7.07 7.54 -4.54
N SER A 192 7.56 8.30 -5.51
CA SER A 192 8.83 9.00 -5.40
C SER A 192 8.74 10.15 -4.38
N LEU A 193 9.88 10.58 -3.85
CA LEU A 193 9.92 11.71 -2.92
C LEU A 193 9.29 12.98 -3.51
N ASN A 194 9.59 13.28 -4.78
CA ASN A 194 9.03 14.43 -5.50
C ASN A 194 7.49 14.37 -5.60
N GLU A 195 6.91 13.18 -5.72
CA GLU A 195 5.46 13.03 -5.72
C GLU A 195 4.86 13.17 -4.32
N LEU A 196 5.55 12.65 -3.31
CA LEU A 196 5.12 12.81 -1.91
C LEU A 196 5.11 14.28 -1.48
N GLN A 197 6.11 15.05 -1.92
CA GLN A 197 6.19 16.51 -1.69
C GLN A 197 5.11 17.31 -2.43
N LYS A 198 4.43 16.70 -3.39
CA LYS A 198 3.33 17.32 -4.17
C LYS A 198 1.97 16.73 -3.82
N MET A 199 1.89 15.95 -2.73
CA MET A 199 0.62 15.38 -2.31
C MET A 199 -0.38 16.46 -1.91
N PRO A 200 -1.67 16.26 -2.22
CA PRO A 200 -2.72 17.11 -1.70
C PRO A 200 -2.75 17.08 -0.18
N ALA A 201 -3.33 18.11 0.44
CA ALA A 201 -3.46 18.19 1.90
C ALA A 201 -4.35 17.09 2.51
N VAL A 202 -5.09 16.35 1.67
CA VAL A 202 -5.95 15.24 2.07
C VAL A 202 -5.70 14.06 1.14
N GLN A 203 -5.46 12.87 1.69
CA GLN A 203 -5.18 11.65 0.95
C GLN A 203 -6.40 11.19 0.13
N GLU A 204 -6.25 11.09 -1.19
CA GLU A 204 -7.34 10.75 -2.11
C GLU A 204 -7.48 9.24 -2.40
N ALA A 205 -6.44 8.45 -2.12
CA ALA A 205 -6.42 7.01 -2.36
C ALA A 205 -5.68 6.26 -1.24
N PRO A 206 -5.99 5.00 -0.94
CA PRO A 206 -5.24 4.25 0.06
C PRO A 206 -3.75 4.17 -0.29
N LEU A 207 -2.89 4.47 0.68
CA LEU A 207 -1.43 4.46 0.53
C LEU A 207 -0.86 3.47 1.54
N TRP A 208 0.16 2.71 1.14
CA TRP A 208 0.87 1.82 2.03
C TRP A 208 2.25 2.38 2.33
N VAL A 209 2.65 2.34 3.59
CA VAL A 209 4.02 2.54 4.03
C VAL A 209 4.54 1.21 4.55
N GLN A 210 5.46 0.58 3.82
CA GLN A 210 6.09 -0.65 4.29
C GLN A 210 7.49 -0.36 4.79
N PHE A 211 7.77 -0.79 6.01
CA PHE A 211 9.05 -0.67 6.67
C PHE A 211 9.99 -1.77 6.19
N LEU A 212 11.20 -1.38 5.81
CA LEU A 212 12.22 -2.28 5.28
C LEU A 212 13.32 -2.45 6.34
N PRO A 213 13.73 -3.69 6.65
CA PRO A 213 14.82 -3.92 7.60
C PRO A 213 16.13 -3.35 7.06
N GLU A 214 16.95 -2.79 7.95
CA GLU A 214 18.30 -2.34 7.60
C GLU A 214 19.15 -3.51 7.11
N GLY A 215 19.71 -3.37 5.91
CA GLY A 215 20.64 -4.35 5.36
C GLY A 215 19.94 -5.56 4.74
N LYS A 216 19.60 -5.43 3.44
CA LYS A 216 19.64 -6.45 2.37
C LYS A 216 18.84 -5.94 1.17
N PHE A 217 19.45 -5.02 0.42
CA PHE A 217 19.11 -4.79 -0.99
C PHE A 217 20.36 -5.01 -1.83
#